data_AF-A0A662CT84-F1
#
_entry.id   AF-A0A662CT84-F1
#
_cell.length_a   1.000
_cell.length_b   1.000
_cell.length_c   1.000
_cell.angle_alpha   90.00
_cell.angle_beta   90.00
_cell.angle_gamma   90.00
#
_symmetry.space_group_name_H-M   'P 1'
#
loop_
_entity.id
_entity.type
_entity.pdbx_description
1 polymer ?
#
loop_
_entity_poly.entity_id
_entity_poly.type
_entity_poly.pdbx_seq_one_letter_code
_entity_poly.pdbx_strand_id
1 'polypeptide(L)'
;MSKDSTYGLKKSLGYFSLTNIVVGDMIGAGIFTTSGLLLAQLHDPKLLLLLWVIGGLIALCGALSYSELGAKFPRAGGEYAFLSELFSPLAGFLSGWVSFFVGFTA
;
A
#
# COMPACT_ATOMS: atom_id res chain seq x y z
N MET A 1 -36.10 -11.59 -17.33
CA MET A 1 -35.01 -11.23 -18.26
C MET A 1 -34.15 -10.15 -17.61
N SER A 2 -33.08 -10.52 -16.92
CA SER A 2 -31.83 -9.74 -16.81
C SER A 2 -30.74 -10.74 -16.46
N LYS A 3 -29.82 -10.95 -17.40
CA LYS A 3 -28.71 -11.89 -17.30
C LYS A 3 -27.58 -11.19 -16.56
N ASP A 4 -27.38 -11.49 -15.28
CA ASP A 4 -26.17 -11.11 -14.57
C ASP A 4 -25.20 -12.29 -14.55
N SER A 5 -24.05 -12.07 -15.16
CA SER A 5 -22.97 -13.01 -15.44
C SER A 5 -22.50 -13.80 -14.21
N THR A 6 -22.47 -15.12 -14.32
CA THR A 6 -22.19 -16.15 -13.31
C THR A 6 -20.73 -16.21 -12.78
N TYR A 7 -19.90 -15.17 -12.90
CA TYR A 7 -18.52 -15.15 -12.36
C TYR A 7 -18.13 -13.78 -11.79
N GLY A 8 -18.90 -13.28 -10.82
CA GLY A 8 -18.57 -12.06 -10.08
C GLY A 8 -18.15 -12.36 -8.64
N LEU A 9 -16.97 -11.89 -8.21
CA LEU A 9 -16.53 -11.95 -6.82
C LEU A 9 -17.60 -11.36 -5.89
N LYS A 10 -18.11 -12.16 -4.95
CA LYS A 10 -19.07 -11.69 -3.95
C LYS A 10 -18.34 -10.71 -3.02
N LYS A 11 -18.80 -9.45 -2.96
CA LYS A 11 -18.29 -8.44 -2.03
C LYS A 11 -18.67 -8.80 -0.59
N SER A 12 -17.92 -9.71 0.02
CA SER A 12 -18.15 -10.22 1.38
C SER A 12 -17.17 -9.68 2.42
N LEU A 13 -16.19 -8.88 1.99
CA LEU A 13 -15.18 -8.30 2.87
C LEU A 13 -15.80 -7.12 3.65
N GLY A 14 -16.02 -7.32 4.96
CA GLY A 14 -16.41 -6.27 5.89
C GLY A 14 -15.20 -5.49 6.42
N TYR A 15 -15.47 -4.40 7.14
CA TYR A 15 -14.45 -3.50 7.69
C TYR A 15 -13.36 -4.24 8.48
N PHE A 16 -13.76 -5.12 9.39
CA PHE A 16 -12.81 -5.87 10.22
C PHE A 16 -11.87 -6.76 9.40
N SER A 17 -12.39 -7.43 8.37
CA SER A 17 -11.59 -8.29 7.50
C SER A 17 -10.60 -7.47 6.67
N LEU A 18 -11.02 -6.30 6.18
CA LEU A 18 -10.17 -5.39 5.41
C LEU A 18 -9.05 -4.80 6.28
N THR A 19 -9.37 -4.34 7.50
CA THR A 19 -8.37 -3.81 8.43
C THR A 19 -7.31 -4.86 8.77
N ASN A 20 -7.71 -6.10 9.03
CA ASN A 20 -6.75 -7.16 9.34
C ASN A 20 -5.83 -7.50 8.17
N ILE A 21 -6.33 -7.44 6.93
CA ILE A 21 -5.51 -7.63 5.73
C ILE A 21 -4.45 -6.53 5.65
N VAL A 22 -4.84 -5.26 5.83
CA VAL A 22 -3.91 -4.12 5.79
C VAL A 22 -2.87 -4.22 6.91
N VAL A 23 -3.27 -4.60 8.12
CA VAL A 23 -2.35 -4.79 9.25
C VAL A 23 -1.35 -5.92 8.96
N GLY A 24 -1.82 -7.04 8.40
CA GLY A 24 -0.97 -8.16 8.03
C GLY A 24 0.01 -7.84 6.90
N ASP A 25 -0.39 -6.99 5.96
CA ASP A 25 0.46 -6.52 4.85
C ASP A 25 1.53 -5.51 5.33
N MET A 26 1.17 -4.63 6.28
CA MET A 26 2.10 -3.62 6.81
C MET A 26 3.18 -4.18 7.73
N ILE A 27 2.86 -5.20 8.54
CA ILE A 27 3.83 -5.77 9.50
C ILE A 27 4.69 -6.83 8.80
N GLY A 28 5.88 -6.44 8.36
CA GLY A 28 6.85 -7.33 7.70
C GLY A 28 8.23 -7.37 8.38
N ALA A 29 9.21 -7.91 7.65
CA ALA A 29 10.60 -8.02 8.12
C ALA A 29 11.26 -6.66 8.43
N GLY A 30 10.73 -5.56 7.87
CA GLY A 30 11.24 -4.20 8.03
C GLY A 30 11.43 -3.77 9.49
N ILE A 31 10.56 -4.19 10.41
CA ILE A 31 10.71 -3.82 11.82
C ILE A 31 11.99 -4.40 12.45
N PHE A 32 12.46 -5.55 11.97
CA PHE A 32 13.68 -6.19 12.47
C PHE A 32 14.91 -5.71 11.71
N THR A 33 14.85 -5.59 10.38
CA THR A 33 16.00 -5.18 9.55
C THR A 33 16.28 -3.68 9.66
N THR A 34 15.27 -2.83 9.46
CA THR A 34 15.45 -1.37 9.49
C THR A 34 15.83 -0.90 10.88
N SER A 35 15.12 -1.35 11.93
CA SER A 35 15.45 -0.97 13.30
C SER A 35 16.84 -1.45 13.72
N GLY A 36 17.25 -2.65 13.28
CA GLY A 36 18.60 -3.16 13.52
C GLY A 36 19.69 -2.31 12.87
N LEU A 37 19.49 -1.89 11.61
CA LEU A 37 20.41 -1.01 10.90
C LEU A 37 20.51 0.38 11.56
N LEU A 38 19.36 0.96 11.92
CA LEU A 38 19.28 2.27 12.58
C LEU A 38 19.95 2.24 13.96
N LEU A 39 19.73 1.20 14.74
CA LEU A 39 20.37 1.06 16.05
C LEU A 39 21.88 0.88 15.93
N ALA A 40 22.35 0.14 14.92
CA ALA A 40 23.78 -0.02 14.63
C ALA A 40 24.48 1.29 14.20
N GLN A 41 23.73 2.25 13.65
CA GLN A 41 24.30 3.55 13.27
C GLN A 41 24.18 4.59 14.39
N LEU A 42 23.00 4.74 14.99
CA LEU A 42 22.73 5.78 15.98
C LEU A 42 23.22 5.41 17.38
N HIS A 43 23.32 4.12 17.71
CA HIS A 43 23.67 3.59 19.05
C HIS A 43 22.80 4.09 20.22
N ASP A 44 21.71 4.83 19.95
CA ASP A 44 20.79 5.35 20.96
C ASP A 44 19.35 4.85 20.71
N PRO A 45 18.77 4.06 21.63
CA PRO A 45 17.41 3.54 21.49
C PRO A 45 16.32 4.60 21.59
N LYS A 46 16.57 5.74 22.24
CA LYS A 46 15.57 6.83 22.35
C LYS A 46 15.38 7.54 21.02
N LEU A 47 16.48 7.79 20.30
CA LEU A 47 16.44 8.39 18.97
C LEU A 47 15.76 7.45 17.96
N LEU A 48 15.99 6.14 18.07
CA LEU A 48 15.29 5.14 17.25
C LEU A 48 13.76 5.24 17.39
N LEU A 49 13.26 5.28 18.63
CA LEU A 49 11.82 5.40 18.89
C LEU A 49 11.24 6.71 18.36
N LEU A 50 11.96 7.83 18.53
CA LEU A 50 11.55 9.13 18.00
C LEU A 50 11.44 9.08 16.47
N LEU A 51 12.43 8.49 15.79
CA LEU A 51 12.41 8.34 14.35
C LEU A 51 11.27 7.43 13.86
N TRP A 52 10.95 6.39 14.63
CA TRP A 52 9.79 5.53 14.37
C TRP A 52 8.47 6.30 14.46
N VAL A 53 8.32 7.17 15.48
CA VAL A 53 7.13 8.02 15.62
C VAL A 53 7.02 9.00 14.45
N ILE A 54 8.12 9.65 14.05
CA ILE A 54 8.14 10.55 12.88
C ILE A 54 7.80 9.78 11.61
N GLY A 55 8.43 8.63 11.38
CA GLY A 55 8.17 7.77 10.21
C GLY A 55 6.71 7.31 10.17
N GLY A 56 6.15 6.93 11.32
CA GLY A 56 4.73 6.58 11.45
C GLY A 56 3.80 7.75 11.12
N LEU A 57 4.15 8.98 11.52
CA LEU A 57 3.37 10.17 11.20
C LEU A 57 3.39 10.47 9.69
N ILE A 58 4.55 10.36 9.05
CA ILE A 58 4.69 10.53 7.60
C ILE A 58 3.88 9.45 6.86
N ALA A 59 3.97 8.19 7.30
CA ALA A 59 3.20 7.09 6.74
C ALA A 59 1.69 7.31 6.90
N LEU A 60 1.23 7.85 8.04
CA LEU A 60 -0.17 8.19 8.27
C LEU A 60 -0.66 9.26 7.29
N CYS A 61 0.12 10.33 7.09
CA CYS A 61 -0.20 11.36 6.09
C CYS A 61 -0.33 10.75 4.68
N GLY A 62 0.60 9.88 4.30
CA GLY A 62 0.54 9.16 3.03
C GLY A 62 -0.70 8.27 2.91
N ALA A 63 -1.03 7.51 3.96
CA ALA A 63 -2.20 6.65 4.00
C ALA A 63 -3.51 7.44 3.84
N LEU A 64 -3.61 8.61 4.45
CA LEU A 64 -4.77 9.50 4.26
C LEU A 64 -4.88 9.99 2.82
N SER A 65 -3.79 10.47 2.22
CA SER A 65 -3.77 10.87 0.80
C SER A 65 -4.18 9.73 -0.13
N TYR A 66 -3.67 8.51 0.10
CA TYR A 66 -4.06 7.34 -0.68
C TYR A 66 -5.51 6.93 -0.45
N SER A 67 -6.05 7.10 0.77
CA SER A 67 -7.43 6.76 1.09
C SER A 67 -8.44 7.66 0.35
N GLU A 68 -8.14 8.96 0.21
CA GLU A 68 -8.96 9.89 -0.57
C GLU A 68 -8.97 9.50 -2.05
N LEU A 69 -7.80 9.11 -2.58
CA LEU A 69 -7.67 8.69 -3.97
C LEU A 69 -8.40 7.36 -4.24
N GLY A 70 -8.29 6.40 -3.31
CA GLY A 70 -9.01 5.14 -3.37
C GLY A 70 -10.53 5.28 -3.25
N ALA A 71 -11.00 6.26 -2.47
CA ALA A 71 -12.43 6.60 -2.40
C ALA A 71 -12.93 7.24 -3.70
N LYS A 72 -12.09 8.04 -4.38
CA LYS A 72 -12.43 8.69 -5.66
C LYS A 72 -12.43 7.72 -6.84
N PHE A 73 -11.55 6.72 -6.85
CA PHE A 73 -11.43 5.72 -7.92
C PHE A 73 -11.65 4.29 -7.38
N PRO A 74 -12.91 3.85 -7.19
CA PRO A 74 -13.23 2.54 -6.60
C PRO A 74 -13.10 1.39 -7.62
N ARG A 75 -11.94 1.27 -8.28
CA ARG A 75 -11.61 0.20 -9.21
C ARG A 75 -10.49 -0.67 -8.64
N ALA A 76 -10.59 -1.98 -8.87
CA ALA A 76 -9.52 -2.91 -8.52
C ALA A 76 -8.34 -2.71 -9.49
N GLY A 77 -7.24 -2.14 -9.00
CA GLY A 77 -6.06 -1.86 -9.81
C GLY A 77 -4.97 -1.01 -9.14
N GLY A 78 -5.22 -0.43 -7.95
CA GLY A 78 -4.19 0.28 -7.18
C GLY A 78 -3.56 1.44 -7.95
N GLU A 79 -2.23 1.57 -7.86
CA GLU A 79 -1.47 2.64 -8.51
C GLU A 79 -1.63 2.64 -10.04
N TYR A 80 -1.75 1.46 -10.66
CA TYR A 80 -1.99 1.33 -12.09
C TYR A 80 -3.31 2.01 -12.50
N ALA A 81 -4.38 1.81 -11.72
CA ALA A 81 -5.68 2.42 -11.99
C ALA A 81 -5.61 3.95 -11.80
N PHE A 82 -4.92 4.42 -10.76
CA PHE A 82 -4.78 5.86 -10.52
C PHE A 82 -4.01 6.56 -11.66
N LEU A 83 -2.87 6.01 -12.08
CA LEU A 83 -2.03 6.62 -13.12
C LEU A 83 -2.65 6.52 -14.52
N SER A 84 -3.33 5.41 -14.82
CA SER A 84 -4.02 5.23 -16.10
C SER A 84 -5.18 6.21 -16.27
N GLU A 85 -5.88 6.54 -15.18
CA GLU A 85 -7.08 7.40 -15.20
C GLU A 85 -6.76 8.90 -15.03
N LEU A 86 -5.63 9.24 -14.38
CA LEU A 86 -5.19 10.65 -14.19
C LEU A 86 -4.22 11.17 -15.25
N PHE A 87 -3.31 10.34 -15.77
CA PHE A 87 -2.22 10.80 -16.64
C PHE A 87 -2.38 10.35 -18.09
N SER A 88 -2.40 9.04 -18.33
CA SER A 88 -2.51 8.44 -19.66
C SER A 88 -2.46 6.91 -19.56
N PRO A 89 -3.12 6.16 -20.46
CA PRO A 89 -3.00 4.71 -20.52
C PRO A 89 -1.56 4.20 -20.69
N LEU A 90 -0.65 5.01 -21.26
CA LEU A 90 0.78 4.69 -21.35
C LEU A 90 1.48 4.78 -19.99
N ALA A 91 1.12 5.78 -19.17
CA ALA A 91 1.66 5.93 -17.81
C ALA A 91 1.20 4.79 -16.90
N GLY A 92 -0.06 4.34 -17.06
CA GLY A 92 -0.55 3.11 -16.44
C GLY A 92 0.30 1.90 -16.84
N PHE A 93 0.50 1.67 -18.14
CA PHE A 93 1.32 0.55 -18.64
C PHE A 93 2.75 0.57 -18.06
N LEU A 94 3.39 1.74 -18.01
CA LEU A 94 4.73 1.89 -17.46
C LEU A 94 4.79 1.60 -15.96
N SER A 95 3.79 2.04 -15.19
CA SER A 95 3.65 1.69 -13.77
C SER A 95 3.44 0.18 -13.55
N GLY A 96 2.69 -0.47 -14.43
CA GLY A 96 2.56 -1.93 -14.44
C GLY A 96 3.89 -2.64 -14.71
N TRP A 97 4.69 -2.11 -15.64
CA TRP A 97 6.05 -2.62 -15.93
C TRP A 97 7.00 -2.43 -14.74
N VAL A 98 7.01 -1.26 -14.12
CA VAL A 98 7.80 -1.00 -12.90
C VAL A 98 7.38 -1.93 -11.78
N SER A 99 6.07 -2.13 -11.56
CA SER A 99 5.57 -3.06 -10.54
C SER A 99 5.97 -4.50 -10.83
N PHE A 100 6.01 -4.91 -12.10
CA PHE A 100 6.48 -6.24 -12.48
C PHE A 100 7.98 -6.43 -12.21
N PHE A 101 8.81 -5.45 -12.58
CA PHE A 101 10.26 -5.54 -12.39
C PHE A 101 10.70 -5.30 -10.95
N VAL A 102 10.10 -4.35 -10.24
CA VAL A 102 10.49 -3.96 -8.88
C VAL A 102 9.70 -4.74 -7.82
N GLY A 103 8.43 -5.04 -8.08
CA GLY A 103 7.58 -5.78 -7.15
C GLY A 103 7.92 -7.27 -7.06
N PHE A 104 8.59 -7.83 -8.08
CA PHE A 104 9.12 -9.21 -8.06
C PHE A 104 10.65 -9.28 -7.98
N THR A 105 11.35 -8.18 -7.69
CA THR A 105 12.75 -8.29 -7.22
C THR A 105 12.76 -8.64 -5.74
N ALA A 106 12.41 -9.88 -5.45
CA ALA A 106 12.77 -10.59 -4.23
C ALA A 106 13.37 -11.94 -4.65
#